data_AF-A0A7V9FPN7-F1
#
_entry.id   AF-A0A7V9FPN7-F1
#
_cell.length_a   1.000
_cell.length_b   1.000
_cell.length_c   1.000
_cell.angle_alpha   90.00
_cell.angle_beta   90.00
_cell.angle_gamma   90.00
#
_symmetry.space_group_name_H-M   'P 1'
#
loop_
_entity.id
_entity.type
_entity.pdbx_description
1 polymer ?
#
loop_
_entity_poly.entity_id
_entity_poly.type
_entity_poly.pdbx_seq_one_letter_code
_entity_poly.pdbx_strand_id
1 'polypeptide(L)'
;MTAKAVPCPACGREVPPGMLFCGWCGAALDPPDAVNVHAERRVFGVPPATALLAVGAVLVGLAIWLLLSGPVIAGAILLFGGLLLLRSFPDLARRRHESGVARKTVRSYDGARGRVGAAWEAMALRVRARRRAGELDRDLAQLREARRESIVRLGEAAYARDEEAVERLRGEITTADRAIETKEAEKKKTLEEVEEKVEEVRSSAAPTERFTGEGPNVPPDEQ
;
A
#
# COMPACT_ATOMS: atom_id res chain seq x y z
N MET A 1 5.29 69.91 5.89
CA MET A 1 5.11 68.93 6.98
C MET A 1 6.50 68.47 7.41
N THR A 2 7.04 69.01 8.50
CA THR A 2 8.37 68.65 9.01
C THR A 2 8.23 67.44 9.92
N ALA A 3 8.64 66.27 9.43
CA ALA A 3 8.59 65.04 10.20
C ALA A 3 9.64 65.10 11.33
N LYS A 4 9.23 64.80 12.56
CA LYS A 4 10.03 64.94 13.79
C LYS A 4 11.09 63.82 13.86
N ALA A 5 12.35 64.17 14.07
CA ALA A 5 13.42 63.19 14.29
C ALA A 5 13.20 62.43 15.61
N VAL A 6 13.53 61.14 15.62
CA VAL A 6 13.37 60.26 16.79
C VAL A 6 14.77 59.80 17.24
N PRO A 7 15.08 59.82 18.54
CA PRO A 7 16.37 59.34 19.03
C PRO A 7 16.47 57.81 18.88
N CYS A 8 17.63 57.35 18.42
CA CYS A 8 17.96 55.93 18.32
C CYS A 8 18.05 55.32 19.74
N PRO A 9 17.38 54.18 20.01
CA PRO A 9 17.41 53.54 21.33
C PRO A 9 18.78 52.97 21.70
N ALA A 10 19.64 52.68 20.71
CA ALA A 10 20.96 52.07 20.94
C ALA A 10 22.08 53.09 21.16
N CYS A 11 22.08 54.21 20.42
CA CYS A 11 23.17 55.20 20.47
C CYS A 11 22.73 56.63 20.83
N GLY A 12 21.43 56.87 20.98
CA GLY A 12 20.89 58.17 21.40
C GLY A 12 20.91 59.28 20.34
N ARG A 13 21.41 59.04 19.12
CA ARG A 13 21.42 60.06 18.05
C ARG A 13 20.05 60.22 17.42
N GLU A 14 19.77 61.44 16.97
CA GLU A 14 18.58 61.76 16.18
C GLU A 14 18.65 61.07 14.81
N VAL A 15 17.60 60.31 14.49
CA VAL A 15 17.44 59.67 13.20
C VAL A 15 16.22 60.26 12.48
N PRO A 16 16.32 60.52 11.16
CA PRO A 16 15.16 60.92 10.37
C PRO A 16 14.05 59.86 10.44
N PRO A 17 12.77 60.27 10.50
CA PRO A 17 11.66 59.34 10.54
C PRO A 17 11.58 58.52 9.23
N GLY A 18 11.23 57.24 9.34
CA GLY A 18 11.11 56.31 8.20
C GLY A 18 12.36 55.48 7.88
N MET A 19 13.46 55.65 8.63
CA MET A 19 14.63 54.79 8.54
C MET A 19 14.42 53.48 9.30
N LEU A 20 14.73 52.34 8.66
CA LEU A 20 14.67 51.01 9.30
C LEU A 20 15.87 50.73 10.22
N PHE A 21 16.99 51.43 9.98
CA PHE A 21 18.24 51.26 10.72
C PHE A 21 18.90 52.62 10.98
N CYS A 22 19.64 52.73 12.08
CA CYS A 22 20.46 53.89 12.34
C CYS A 22 21.70 53.89 11.42
N GLY A 23 21.87 54.92 10.59
CA GLY A 23 23.03 55.04 9.69
C GLY A 23 24.38 55.21 10.37
N TRP A 24 24.42 55.40 11.70
CA TRP A 24 25.67 55.57 12.45
C TRP A 24 26.09 54.31 13.23
N CYS A 25 25.20 53.70 14.01
CA CYS A 25 25.52 52.49 14.79
C CYS A 25 24.99 51.18 14.18
N GLY A 26 24.17 51.24 13.13
CA GLY A 26 23.57 50.06 12.49
C GLY A 26 22.41 49.42 13.25
N ALA A 27 22.01 49.96 14.41
CA ALA A 27 20.91 49.40 15.20
C ALA A 27 19.57 49.52 14.46
N ALA A 28 18.76 48.46 14.51
CA ALA A 28 17.40 48.47 13.97
C ALA A 28 16.53 49.47 14.74
N LEU A 29 15.81 50.30 14.01
CA LEU A 29 14.84 51.24 14.54
C LEU A 29 13.48 50.58 14.34
N ASP A 30 12.86 50.15 15.43
CA ASP A 30 11.67 49.32 15.40
C ASP A 30 10.57 50.01 14.56
N PRO A 31 10.15 49.44 13.42
CA PRO A 31 9.11 50.05 12.60
C PRO A 31 7.74 49.80 13.23
N PRO A 32 6.87 50.82 13.35
CA PRO A 32 5.47 50.59 13.65
C PRO A 32 4.88 49.76 12.51
N ASP A 33 4.30 48.63 12.88
CA ASP A 33 3.69 47.62 12.00
C ASP A 33 4.69 46.96 11.05
N ALA A 34 5.47 46.03 11.60
CA ALA A 34 5.88 44.85 10.88
C ALA A 34 4.62 44.13 10.35
N VAL A 35 4.06 44.63 9.25
CA VAL A 35 3.26 43.82 8.35
C VAL A 35 4.18 42.68 7.97
N ASN A 36 3.95 41.54 8.63
CA ASN A 36 4.45 40.25 8.22
C ASN A 36 3.90 40.01 6.81
N VAL A 37 4.56 40.58 5.81
CA VAL A 37 4.34 40.21 4.42
C VAL A 37 4.90 38.81 4.33
N HIS A 38 4.05 37.84 4.64
CA HIS A 38 4.25 36.47 4.22
C HIS A 38 4.37 36.53 2.70
N ALA A 39 5.61 36.62 2.23
CA ALA A 39 5.97 36.46 0.84
C ALA A 39 5.70 35.00 0.50
N GLU A 40 4.41 34.70 0.31
CA GLU A 40 3.93 33.41 -0.17
C GLU A 40 4.56 33.24 -1.55
N ARG A 41 5.67 32.51 -1.59
CA ARG A 41 6.50 32.33 -2.77
C ARG A 41 5.72 31.43 -3.72
N ARG A 42 4.76 31.99 -4.45
CA ARG A 42 3.97 31.31 -5.46
C ARG A 42 4.89 31.00 -6.63
N VAL A 43 5.51 29.83 -6.59
CA VAL A 43 6.27 29.29 -7.72
C VAL A 43 5.25 28.88 -8.79
N PHE A 44 4.99 29.78 -9.73
CA PHE A 44 4.15 29.49 -10.89
C PHE A 44 4.79 28.36 -11.72
N GLY A 45 4.01 27.31 -12.01
CA GLY A 45 4.41 26.23 -12.92
C GLY A 45 4.58 24.84 -12.30
N VAL A 46 4.50 24.69 -10.96
CA VAL A 46 4.47 23.35 -10.34
C VAL A 46 3.03 23.04 -9.93
N PRO A 47 2.42 21.93 -10.40
CA PRO A 47 1.05 21.58 -10.02
C PRO A 47 0.94 21.48 -8.49
N PRO A 48 -0.17 21.94 -7.88
CA PRO A 48 -0.36 21.86 -6.45
C PRO A 48 -0.21 20.41 -6.00
N ALA A 49 0.40 20.19 -4.84
CA ALA A 49 0.71 18.85 -4.35
C ALA A 49 -0.55 17.92 -4.30
N THR A 50 -1.72 18.53 -4.09
CA THR A 50 -3.02 17.85 -4.20
C THR A 50 -3.31 17.28 -5.59
N ALA A 51 -2.90 17.95 -6.67
CA ALA A 51 -3.04 17.44 -8.04
C ALA A 51 -2.15 16.22 -8.29
N LEU A 52 -0.92 16.20 -7.78
CA LEU A 52 -0.07 15.01 -7.88
C LEU A 52 -0.67 13.80 -7.14
N LEU A 53 -1.23 14.01 -5.95
CA LEU A 53 -1.93 12.96 -5.20
C LEU A 53 -3.15 12.45 -5.96
N ALA A 54 -3.96 13.36 -6.51
CA ALA A 54 -5.15 13.00 -7.27
C ALA A 54 -4.77 12.18 -8.51
N VAL A 55 -3.76 12.62 -9.28
CA VAL A 55 -3.25 11.89 -10.44
C VAL A 55 -2.73 10.52 -10.05
N GLY A 56 -1.94 10.42 -8.98
CA GLY A 56 -1.44 9.14 -8.47
C GLY A 56 -2.56 8.18 -8.06
N ALA A 57 -3.57 8.67 -7.34
CA ALA A 57 -4.72 7.87 -6.93
C ALA A 57 -5.56 7.39 -8.12
N VAL A 58 -5.78 8.27 -9.11
CA VAL A 58 -6.49 7.93 -10.36
C VAL A 58 -5.72 6.89 -11.14
N LEU A 59 -4.39 7.02 -11.27
CA LEU A 59 -3.56 6.02 -11.96
C LEU A 59 -3.63 4.66 -11.28
N VAL A 60 -3.59 4.60 -9.95
CA VAL A 60 -3.73 3.34 -9.21
C VAL A 60 -5.13 2.75 -9.40
N GLY A 61 -6.19 3.55 -9.34
CA GLY A 61 -7.56 3.10 -9.60
C GLY A 61 -7.73 2.53 -11.01
N LEU A 62 -7.19 3.23 -12.02
CA LEU A 62 -7.20 2.78 -13.40
C LEU A 62 -6.40 1.49 -13.57
N ALA A 63 -5.25 1.37 -12.90
CA ALA A 63 -4.42 0.17 -12.94
C ALA A 63 -5.15 -1.05 -12.37
N ILE A 64 -5.84 -0.89 -11.23
CA ILE A 64 -6.66 -1.94 -10.62
C ILE A 64 -7.76 -2.37 -11.59
N TRP A 65 -8.47 -1.41 -12.19
CA TRP A 65 -9.50 -1.69 -13.18
C TRP A 65 -8.94 -2.44 -14.41
N LEU A 66 -7.78 -2.05 -14.92
CA LEU A 66 -7.11 -2.77 -16.02
C LEU A 66 -6.76 -4.20 -15.63
N LEU A 67 -6.22 -4.42 -14.43
CA LEU A 67 -5.87 -5.75 -13.91
C LEU A 67 -7.10 -6.69 -13.88
N LEU A 68 -8.28 -6.15 -13.56
CA LEU A 68 -9.54 -6.88 -13.54
C LEU A 68 -10.07 -7.18 -14.95
N SER A 69 -9.80 -6.30 -15.92
CA SER A 69 -10.33 -6.39 -17.29
C SER A 69 -9.54 -7.28 -18.27
N GLY A 70 -8.39 -7.84 -17.86
CA GLY A 70 -7.63 -8.82 -18.65
C GLY A 70 -6.19 -8.47 -19.08
N PRO A 71 -5.80 -7.21 -19.37
CA PRO A 71 -4.42 -6.89 -19.75
C PRO A 71 -3.50 -6.76 -18.52
N VAL A 72 -3.04 -7.91 -18.01
CA VAL A 72 -2.25 -8.00 -16.77
C VAL A 72 -0.95 -7.19 -16.82
N ILE A 73 -0.24 -7.18 -17.95
CA ILE A 73 1.06 -6.47 -18.09
C ILE A 73 0.87 -4.95 -18.03
N ALA A 74 -0.09 -4.41 -18.78
CA ALA A 74 -0.37 -2.97 -18.81
C ALA A 74 -0.82 -2.45 -17.44
N GLY A 75 -1.72 -3.19 -16.77
CA GLY A 75 -2.15 -2.83 -15.43
C GLY A 75 -1.02 -2.90 -14.40
N ALA A 76 -0.11 -3.89 -14.50
CA ALA A 76 1.03 -3.99 -13.60
C ALA A 76 2.00 -2.80 -13.73
N ILE A 77 2.29 -2.36 -14.96
CA ILE A 77 3.15 -1.19 -15.23
C ILE A 77 2.51 0.10 -14.67
N LEU A 78 1.22 0.30 -14.92
CA LEU A 78 0.48 1.46 -14.41
C LEU A 78 0.42 1.48 -12.87
N LEU A 79 0.21 0.32 -12.26
CA LEU A 79 0.18 0.19 -10.79
C LEU A 79 1.54 0.55 -10.20
N PHE A 80 2.63 0.05 -10.80
CA PHE A 80 3.99 0.36 -10.36
C PHE A 80 4.30 1.86 -10.47
N GLY A 81 3.96 2.50 -11.59
CA GLY A 81 4.14 3.94 -11.79
C GLY A 81 3.32 4.78 -10.79
N GLY A 82 2.05 4.43 -10.57
CA GLY A 82 1.20 5.10 -9.60
C GLY A 82 1.71 4.96 -8.16
N LEU A 83 2.21 3.78 -7.79
CA LEU A 83 2.77 3.52 -6.46
C LEU A 83 4.08 4.28 -6.22
N LEU A 84 4.96 4.37 -7.22
CA LEU A 84 6.19 5.16 -7.16
C LEU A 84 5.91 6.66 -6.96
N LEU A 85 4.91 7.20 -7.67
CA LEU A 85 4.45 8.57 -7.50
C LEU A 85 3.91 8.82 -6.07
N LEU A 86 3.07 7.91 -5.56
CA LEU A 86 2.56 7.99 -4.19
C LEU A 86 3.69 7.90 -3.14
N ARG A 87 4.72 7.09 -3.40
CA ARG A 87 5.86 6.91 -2.48
C ARG A 87 6.82 8.10 -2.45
N SER A 88 6.99 8.80 -3.56
CA SER A 88 7.87 9.98 -3.67
C SER A 88 7.20 11.28 -3.19
N PHE A 89 5.87 11.31 -3.14
CA PHE A 89 5.09 12.43 -2.61
C PHE A 89 5.53 12.96 -1.23
N PRO A 90 5.71 12.12 -0.18
CA PRO A 90 6.11 12.61 1.15
C PRO A 90 7.50 13.27 1.17
N ASP A 91 8.45 12.81 0.35
CA ASP A 91 9.77 13.44 0.25
C ASP A 91 9.72 14.82 -0.42
N LEU A 92 8.81 15.01 -1.38
CA LEU A 92 8.55 16.33 -1.98
C LEU A 92 7.73 17.23 -1.04
N ALA A 93 6.77 16.67 -0.31
CA ALA A 93 5.91 17.43 0.61
C ALA A 93 6.65 17.91 1.85
N ARG A 94 7.58 17.11 2.42
CA ARG A 94 8.41 17.52 3.57
C ARG A 94 9.31 18.72 3.27
N ARG A 95 9.68 18.96 2.01
CA ARG A 95 10.47 20.13 1.59
C ARG A 95 9.64 21.40 1.38
N ARG A 96 8.31 21.32 1.28
CA ARG A 96 7.41 22.48 1.09
C ARG A 96 6.42 22.57 2.25
N HIS A 97 6.83 23.31 3.26
CA HIS A 97 6.11 23.52 4.50
C HIS A 97 5.00 24.57 4.32
N GLU A 98 3.87 24.27 3.67
CA GLU A 98 2.70 25.19 3.68
C GLU A 98 1.40 24.50 3.18
N SER A 99 0.58 24.04 4.13
CA SER A 99 -0.91 24.00 4.10
C SER A 99 -1.44 23.01 5.15
N GLY A 100 -2.45 23.41 5.93
CA GLY A 100 -3.06 22.57 6.97
C GLY A 100 -3.70 21.27 6.44
N VAL A 101 -4.05 21.25 5.14
CA VAL A 101 -4.61 20.08 4.45
C VAL A 101 -3.54 19.01 4.20
N ALA A 102 -2.30 19.41 3.89
CA ALA A 102 -1.18 18.47 3.68
C ALA A 102 -0.83 17.69 4.96
N ARG A 103 -0.95 18.32 6.14
CA ARG A 103 -0.67 17.67 7.43
C ARG A 103 -1.71 16.58 7.76
N LYS A 104 -2.98 16.78 7.40
CA LYS A 104 -4.03 15.76 7.55
C LYS A 104 -3.79 14.58 6.62
N THR A 105 -3.46 14.83 5.34
CA THR A 105 -3.22 13.75 4.37
C THR A 105 -1.97 12.93 4.68
N VAL A 106 -0.90 13.56 5.18
CA VAL A 106 0.33 12.83 5.57
C VAL A 106 0.07 11.91 6.77
N ARG A 107 -0.72 12.35 7.77
CA ARG A 107 -1.06 11.52 8.93
C ARG A 107 -1.92 10.31 8.55
N SER A 108 -2.84 10.48 7.59
CA SER A 108 -3.63 9.38 7.02
C SER A 108 -2.75 8.41 6.21
N TYR A 109 -1.79 8.94 5.44
CA TYR A 109 -0.87 8.13 4.64
C TYR A 109 0.09 7.30 5.51
N ASP A 110 0.67 7.88 6.56
CA ASP A 110 1.58 7.17 7.46
C ASP A 110 0.85 6.10 8.28
N GLY A 111 -0.39 6.39 8.72
CA GLY A 111 -1.26 5.41 9.39
C GLY A 111 -1.72 4.27 8.46
N ALA A 112 -1.91 4.55 7.17
CA ALA A 112 -2.21 3.53 6.17
C ALA A 112 -0.98 2.67 5.85
N ARG A 113 0.21 3.28 5.73
CA ARG A 113 1.47 2.58 5.42
C ARG A 113 1.83 1.52 6.46
N GLY A 114 1.59 1.80 7.75
CA GLY A 114 1.79 0.82 8.83
C GLY A 114 0.88 -0.41 8.70
N ARG A 115 -0.35 -0.24 8.22
CA ARG A 115 -1.30 -1.36 8.00
C ARG A 115 -1.04 -2.11 6.71
N VAL A 116 -0.57 -1.42 5.68
CA VAL A 116 -0.28 -2.01 4.37
C VAL A 116 0.92 -2.95 4.44
N GLY A 117 1.91 -2.71 5.32
CA GLY A 117 3.07 -3.60 5.49
C GLY A 117 2.67 -5.02 5.94
N ALA A 118 1.94 -5.13 7.04
CA ALA A 118 1.46 -6.41 7.58
C ALA A 118 0.48 -7.12 6.62
N ALA A 119 -0.37 -6.35 5.93
CA ALA A 119 -1.28 -6.91 4.93
C ALA A 119 -0.55 -7.42 3.67
N TRP A 120 0.57 -6.81 3.28
CA TRP A 120 1.35 -7.24 2.12
C TRP A 120 1.98 -8.61 2.35
N GLU A 121 2.54 -8.86 3.54
CA GLU A 121 3.17 -10.14 3.89
C GLU A 121 2.17 -11.30 3.84
N ALA A 122 0.96 -11.11 4.36
CA ALA A 122 -0.12 -12.08 4.23
C ALA A 122 -0.55 -12.31 2.77
N MET A 123 -0.55 -11.25 1.95
CA MET A 123 -0.91 -11.34 0.53
C MET A 123 0.16 -12.05 -0.31
N ALA A 124 1.44 -11.85 0.01
CA ALA A 124 2.58 -12.51 -0.64
C ALA A 124 2.51 -14.03 -0.50
N LEU A 125 2.21 -14.49 0.72
CA LEU A 125 2.04 -15.91 1.04
C LEU A 125 0.91 -16.52 0.23
N ARG A 126 -0.21 -15.80 0.12
CA ARG A 126 -1.39 -16.24 -0.65
C ARG A 126 -1.14 -16.32 -2.16
N VAL A 127 -0.36 -15.40 -2.73
CA VAL A 127 -0.02 -15.41 -4.16
C VAL A 127 0.91 -16.58 -4.52
N ARG A 128 1.91 -16.88 -3.67
CA ARG A 128 2.79 -18.04 -3.89
C ARG A 128 2.05 -19.37 -3.78
N ALA A 129 1.14 -19.49 -2.81
CA ALA A 129 0.27 -20.65 -2.66
C ALA A 129 -0.63 -20.87 -3.90
N ARG A 130 -1.22 -19.79 -4.44
CA ARG A 130 -2.05 -19.88 -5.66
C ARG A 130 -1.28 -20.38 -6.88
N ARG A 131 0.00 -20.00 -7.04
CA ARG A 131 0.80 -20.53 -8.15
C ARG A 131 0.99 -22.05 -8.04
N ARG A 132 1.32 -22.55 -6.84
CA ARG A 132 1.50 -23.98 -6.60
C ARG A 132 0.20 -24.77 -6.74
N ALA A 133 -0.92 -24.21 -6.29
CA ALA A 133 -2.25 -24.79 -6.55
C ALA A 133 -2.55 -24.88 -8.06
N GLY A 134 -2.15 -23.88 -8.85
CA GLY A 134 -2.30 -23.89 -10.30
C GLY A 134 -1.43 -24.91 -11.05
N GLU A 135 -0.32 -25.38 -10.45
CA GLU A 135 0.43 -26.52 -10.95
C GLU A 135 -0.35 -27.83 -10.71
N LEU A 136 -0.83 -28.04 -9.48
CA LEU A 136 -1.64 -29.22 -9.12
C LEU A 136 -2.95 -29.31 -9.92
N ASP A 137 -3.59 -28.18 -10.20
CA ASP A 137 -4.81 -28.15 -11.03
C ASP A 137 -4.54 -28.58 -12.48
N ARG A 138 -3.36 -28.25 -13.02
CA ARG A 138 -2.96 -28.71 -14.36
C ARG A 138 -2.67 -30.22 -14.36
N ASP A 139 -1.96 -30.73 -13.36
CA ASP A 139 -1.69 -32.16 -13.20
C ASP A 139 -3.01 -32.96 -13.08
N LEU A 140 -3.95 -32.48 -12.27
CA LEU A 140 -5.27 -33.12 -12.11
C LEU A 140 -6.07 -33.11 -13.40
N ALA A 141 -6.02 -32.02 -14.17
CA ALA A 141 -6.68 -31.95 -15.46
C ALA A 141 -6.12 -32.99 -16.45
N GLN A 142 -4.79 -33.15 -16.49
CA GLN A 142 -4.14 -34.15 -17.34
C GLN A 142 -4.51 -35.58 -16.95
N LEU A 143 -4.49 -35.90 -15.65
CA LEU A 143 -4.85 -37.23 -15.15
C LEU A 143 -6.32 -37.57 -15.44
N ARG A 144 -7.22 -36.60 -15.27
CA ARG A 144 -8.66 -36.78 -15.57
C ARG A 144 -8.91 -37.00 -17.07
N GLU A 145 -8.16 -36.34 -17.93
CA GLU A 145 -8.27 -36.57 -19.38
C GLU A 145 -7.74 -37.96 -19.77
N ALA A 146 -6.58 -38.36 -19.23
CA ALA A 146 -6.04 -39.71 -19.46
C ALA A 146 -7.03 -40.80 -19.01
N ARG A 147 -7.63 -40.63 -17.82
CA ARG A 147 -8.68 -41.53 -17.31
C ARG A 147 -9.89 -41.57 -18.26
N ARG A 148 -10.34 -40.42 -18.75
CA ARG A 148 -11.47 -40.32 -19.67
C ARG A 148 -11.19 -41.07 -20.97
N GLU A 149 -9.98 -40.95 -21.50
CA GLU A 149 -9.54 -41.69 -22.68
C GLU A 149 -9.53 -43.21 -22.45
N SER A 150 -8.98 -43.68 -21.33
CA SER A 150 -8.99 -45.12 -20.98
C SER A 150 -10.41 -45.66 -20.80
N ILE A 151 -11.35 -44.88 -20.27
CA ILE A 151 -12.77 -45.28 -20.15
C ILE A 151 -13.42 -45.48 -21.52
N VAL A 152 -13.14 -44.59 -22.49
CA VAL A 152 -13.66 -44.72 -23.85
C VAL A 152 -13.12 -45.97 -24.52
N ARG A 153 -11.79 -46.17 -24.47
CA ARG A 153 -11.12 -47.38 -25.01
C ARG A 153 -11.61 -48.66 -24.34
N LEU A 154 -11.93 -48.61 -23.03
CA LEU A 154 -12.49 -49.74 -22.30
C LEU A 154 -13.85 -50.14 -22.87
N GLY A 155 -14.70 -49.16 -23.20
CA GLY A 155 -15.98 -49.39 -23.85
C GLY A 155 -15.83 -50.07 -25.23
N GLU A 156 -14.86 -49.61 -26.03
CA GLU A 156 -14.53 -50.21 -27.32
C GLU A 156 -14.05 -51.66 -27.18
N ALA A 157 -13.13 -51.93 -26.25
CA ALA A 157 -12.62 -53.28 -25.98
C ALA A 157 -13.71 -54.23 -25.47
N ALA A 158 -14.58 -53.75 -24.58
CA ALA A 158 -15.71 -54.52 -24.07
C ALA A 158 -16.70 -54.88 -25.18
N TYR A 159 -16.95 -53.95 -26.11
CA TYR A 159 -17.80 -54.21 -27.28
C TYR A 159 -17.18 -55.24 -28.23
N ALA A 160 -15.87 -55.14 -28.47
CA ALA A 160 -15.10 -56.12 -29.26
C ALA A 160 -14.94 -57.49 -28.57
N ARG A 161 -15.35 -57.62 -27.30
CA ARG A 161 -15.16 -58.81 -26.44
C ARG A 161 -13.69 -59.22 -26.28
N ASP A 162 -12.79 -58.25 -26.28
CA ASP A 162 -11.38 -58.47 -25.98
C ASP A 162 -11.15 -58.40 -24.46
N GLU A 163 -11.16 -59.57 -23.81
CA GLU A 163 -11.02 -59.69 -22.35
C GLU A 163 -9.66 -59.20 -21.85
N GLU A 164 -8.58 -59.41 -22.63
CA GLU A 164 -7.23 -59.00 -22.25
C GLU A 164 -7.12 -57.46 -22.29
N ALA A 165 -7.64 -56.82 -23.33
CA ALA A 165 -7.69 -55.37 -23.41
C ALA A 165 -8.56 -54.76 -22.32
N VAL A 166 -9.69 -55.38 -21.97
CA VAL A 166 -10.57 -54.94 -20.88
C VAL A 166 -9.83 -54.94 -19.55
N GLU A 167 -9.14 -56.02 -19.21
CA GLU A 167 -8.45 -56.13 -17.93
C GLU A 167 -7.28 -55.15 -17.82
N ARG A 168 -6.50 -54.98 -18.91
CA ARG A 168 -5.44 -53.96 -18.98
C ARG A 168 -5.97 -52.55 -18.77
N LEU A 169 -7.05 -52.17 -19.46
CA LEU A 169 -7.62 -50.82 -19.38
C LEU A 169 -8.26 -50.53 -18.01
N ARG A 170 -8.86 -51.54 -17.36
CA ARG A 170 -9.27 -51.44 -15.95
C ARG A 170 -8.07 -51.15 -15.05
N GLY A 171 -6.96 -51.86 -15.26
CA GLY A 171 -5.69 -51.58 -14.58
C GLY A 171 -5.30 -50.11 -14.72
N GLU A 172 -5.23 -49.59 -15.95
CA GLU A 172 -4.90 -48.18 -16.22
C GLU A 172 -5.84 -47.20 -15.50
N ILE A 173 -7.16 -47.42 -15.56
CA ILE A 173 -8.14 -46.56 -14.88
C ILE A 173 -7.91 -46.56 -13.37
N THR A 174 -7.70 -47.73 -12.75
CA THR A 174 -7.43 -47.78 -11.31
C THR A 174 -6.10 -47.13 -10.92
N THR A 175 -5.10 -47.13 -11.80
CA THR A 175 -3.85 -46.39 -11.56
C THR A 175 -4.06 -44.88 -11.67
N ALA A 176 -4.84 -44.43 -12.65
CA ALA A 176 -5.20 -43.02 -12.80
C ALA A 176 -6.04 -42.51 -11.61
N ASP A 177 -7.00 -43.31 -11.15
CA ASP A 177 -7.84 -42.98 -9.98
C ASP A 177 -6.99 -42.77 -8.72
N ARG A 178 -6.07 -43.68 -8.42
CA ARG A 178 -5.15 -43.52 -7.27
C ARG A 178 -4.25 -42.30 -7.41
N ALA A 179 -3.79 -41.99 -8.63
CA ALA A 179 -2.97 -40.80 -8.87
C ALA A 179 -3.77 -39.51 -8.67
N ILE A 180 -5.04 -39.47 -9.10
CA ILE A 180 -5.95 -38.35 -8.88
C ILE A 180 -6.18 -38.14 -7.37
N GLU A 181 -6.54 -39.19 -6.64
CA GLU A 181 -6.75 -39.12 -5.19
C GLU A 181 -5.51 -38.60 -4.45
N THR A 182 -4.33 -39.11 -4.81
CA THR A 182 -3.06 -38.67 -4.21
C THR A 182 -2.80 -37.18 -4.46
N LYS A 183 -3.03 -36.70 -5.68
CA LYS A 183 -2.85 -35.29 -6.05
C LYS A 183 -3.90 -34.37 -5.41
N GLU A 184 -5.14 -34.82 -5.27
CA GLU A 184 -6.19 -34.08 -4.57
C GLU A 184 -5.86 -33.94 -3.07
N ALA A 185 -5.36 -35.00 -2.44
CA ALA A 185 -4.89 -34.96 -1.06
C ALA A 185 -3.69 -34.00 -0.88
N GLU A 186 -2.72 -34.02 -1.79
CA GLU A 186 -1.58 -33.09 -1.80
C GLU A 186 -2.04 -31.63 -1.93
N LYS A 187 -3.02 -31.37 -2.82
CA LYS A 187 -3.62 -30.04 -2.99
C LYS A 187 -4.31 -29.57 -1.72
N LYS A 188 -5.12 -30.44 -1.09
CA LYS A 188 -5.83 -30.11 0.15
C LYS A 188 -4.86 -29.76 1.27
N LYS A 189 -3.83 -30.60 1.48
CA LYS A 189 -2.79 -30.36 2.48
C LYS A 189 -2.05 -29.03 2.25
N THR A 190 -1.73 -28.71 1.00
CA THR A 190 -1.06 -27.44 0.66
C THR A 190 -1.95 -26.23 0.96
N LEU A 191 -3.26 -26.33 0.74
CA LEU A 191 -4.20 -25.25 1.05
C LEU A 191 -4.37 -25.06 2.55
N GLU A 192 -4.48 -26.15 3.31
CA GLU A 192 -4.57 -26.13 4.78
C GLU A 192 -3.32 -25.51 5.41
N GLU A 193 -2.11 -25.90 4.98
CA GLU A 193 -0.85 -25.33 5.48
C GLU A 193 -0.74 -23.81 5.23
N VAL A 194 -1.28 -23.35 4.09
CA VAL A 194 -1.30 -21.93 3.75
C VAL A 194 -2.32 -21.17 4.59
N GLU A 195 -3.47 -21.75 4.86
CA GLU A 195 -4.50 -21.16 5.70
C GLU A 195 -4.01 -20.99 7.14
N GLU A 196 -3.37 -22.02 7.69
CA GLU A 196 -2.73 -21.98 9.01
C GLU A 196 -1.68 -20.85 9.11
N LYS A 197 -0.78 -20.75 8.13
CA LYS A 197 0.23 -19.68 8.08
C LYS A 197 -0.39 -18.28 7.97
N VAL A 198 -1.50 -18.15 7.25
CA VAL A 198 -2.21 -16.86 7.14
C VAL A 198 -2.89 -16.50 8.46
N GLU A 199 -3.42 -17.47 9.19
CA GLU A 199 -4.00 -17.26 10.52
C GLU A 199 -2.94 -16.85 11.55
N GLU A 200 -1.76 -17.47 11.52
CA GLU A 200 -0.61 -17.11 12.36
C GLU A 200 -0.12 -15.67 12.11
N VAL A 201 0.00 -15.27 10.84
CA VAL A 201 0.37 -13.89 10.50
C VAL A 201 -0.73 -12.90 10.91
N ARG A 202 -2.01 -13.28 10.82
CA ARG A 202 -3.12 -12.44 11.27
C ARG A 202 -3.16 -12.27 12.77
N SER A 203 -2.90 -13.33 13.54
CA SER A 203 -2.92 -13.28 15.02
C SER A 203 -1.73 -12.48 15.56
N SER A 204 -0.56 -12.58 14.94
CA SER A 204 0.63 -11.77 15.29
C SER A 204 0.51 -10.29 14.88
N ALA A 205 -0.24 -9.99 13.82
CA ALA A 205 -0.53 -8.62 13.39
C ALA A 205 -1.79 -8.01 14.04
N ALA A 206 -2.53 -8.78 14.84
CA ALA A 206 -3.70 -8.29 15.54
C ALA A 206 -3.28 -7.13 16.46
N PRO A 207 -4.00 -5.98 16.45
CA PRO A 207 -3.62 -4.82 17.24
C PRO A 207 -3.45 -5.22 18.70
N THR A 208 -2.27 -4.99 19.27
CA THR A 208 -2.11 -4.99 20.72
C THR A 208 -3.05 -3.93 21.26
N GLU A 209 -4.19 -4.37 21.80
CA GLU A 209 -5.16 -3.51 22.45
C GLU A 209 -4.39 -2.76 23.54
N ARG A 210 -4.27 -1.43 23.38
CA ARG A 210 -3.67 -0.60 24.41
C ARG A 210 -4.60 -0.71 25.60
N PHE A 211 -4.18 -1.41 26.63
CA PHE A 211 -4.82 -1.38 27.93
C PHE A 211 -4.84 0.08 28.39
N THR A 212 -5.95 0.78 28.17
CA THR A 212 -6.22 2.06 28.80
C THR A 212 -6.57 1.74 30.24
N GLY A 213 -5.56 1.53 31.07
CA GLY A 213 -5.73 1.52 32.51
C GLY A 213 -6.24 2.90 32.89
N GLU A 214 -7.51 3.00 33.27
CA GLU A 214 -8.03 4.11 34.05
C GLU A 214 -7.18 4.17 35.32
N GLY A 215 -6.22 5.11 35.37
CA GLY A 215 -5.39 5.30 36.55
C GLY A 215 -6.27 5.62 37.76
N PRO A 216 -5.93 5.13 38.96
CA PRO A 216 -6.76 5.38 40.14
C PRO A 216 -6.91 6.90 40.33
N ASN A 217 -8.16 7.36 40.30
CA ASN A 217 -8.54 8.73 40.59
C ASN A 217 -8.15 9.02 42.05
N VAL A 218 -7.05 9.75 42.24
CA VAL A 218 -6.64 10.27 43.55
C VAL A 218 -7.45 11.55 43.77
N PRO A 219 -8.43 11.56 44.69
CA PRO A 219 -9.17 12.77 45.00
C PRO A 219 -8.20 13.81 45.57
N PRO A 220 -8.39 15.10 45.25
CA PRO A 220 -7.51 16.16 45.73
C PRO A 220 -7.68 16.29 47.25
N ASP A 221 -6.58 16.12 47.98
CA ASP A 221 -6.50 16.37 49.41
C ASP A 221 -6.87 17.85 49.68
N GLU A 222 -7.86 18.04 50.56
CA GLU A 222 -8.30 19.35 51.03
C GLU A 222 -7.20 20.02 51.87
N GLN A 223 -6.89 21.28 51.55
CA GLN A 223 -6.00 22.17 52.30
C GLN A 223 -6.70 22.76 53.52
#